data_AF-A0A7K4TSH6-F1
#
_entry.id   AF-A0A7K4TSH6-F1
#
_cell.length_a   1.000
_cell.length_b   1.000
_cell.length_c   1.000
_cell.angle_alpha   90.00
_cell.angle_beta   90.00
_cell.angle_gamma   90.00
#
_symmetry.space_group_name_H-M   'P 1'
#
loop_
_entity.id
_entity.type
_entity.pdbx_description
1 polymer ?
#
loop_
_entity_poly.entity_id
_entity_poly.type
_entity_poly.pdbx_seq_one_letter_code
_entity_poly.pdbx_strand_id
1 'polypeptide(L)'
;MESGDRQPLVRKSSSSYRTFPESTARRLDKEYLRSLHNKRLYLAAFAAVLGNFSFGFALVYPSPVIPALEAHPSPALRLDQHTAPWFGSVFTLGAAAGGLSTMLLNDCLGRKLSIMFSAVPSALGYALLAGAQGLWMLLLGRVLTGYAGGVTSASIPVYISEISHPGVRGMLGACPQIMAVLGSLVLYALGKYLPGVPVSGQDWLVLDWRWLAVAGEVPVFAMVLLLCFMPNSPRFLLSQGKEEEALGSLCWLRGEDTDYAREYEQIKDSVRKQSRRVSCAELKDPFLYKPILIAGGMRFLQQLSGVTCILVYLQPIFKRTSVILKAEYDAALVGLVRLSAVAIAAVSMDKAGRKILLFVSAGVMLVSNLTMGLYIYFVPASHNDTNVANTSLVSSAHLPAEPTNYITLIPLLATMFFIMGYAMGWGPITWLLMSEILPLKARGVASGLCVVVSWLTAFTLTQFFLPVVNAFGLEVPFLFFAVISAGNILFTGCCVPETKGRSLEQIEAFFRTGRRSFLR
;
A
#
# COMPACT_ATOMS: atom_id res chain seq x y z
N MET A 1 15.04 -60.80 -59.45
CA MET A 1 14.17 -61.11 -58.30
C MET A 1 14.86 -60.54 -57.07
N GLU A 2 14.60 -59.28 -56.77
CA GLU A 2 15.11 -58.61 -55.57
C GLU A 2 13.92 -58.19 -54.70
N SER A 3 14.04 -58.47 -53.41
CA SER A 3 13.07 -58.25 -52.36
C SER A 3 12.92 -56.77 -52.04
N GLY A 4 11.75 -56.20 -52.34
CA GLY A 4 11.35 -54.85 -51.94
C GLY A 4 10.70 -54.83 -50.56
N ASP A 5 11.35 -54.16 -49.61
CA ASP A 5 10.84 -53.95 -48.26
C ASP A 5 10.05 -52.61 -48.18
N ARG A 6 8.87 -52.65 -47.58
CA ARG A 6 7.86 -51.58 -47.61
C ARG A 6 8.08 -50.57 -46.48
N GLN A 7 8.27 -49.29 -46.80
CA GLN A 7 8.09 -48.19 -45.85
C GLN A 7 6.64 -47.68 -45.84
N PRO A 8 6.03 -47.36 -44.68
CA PRO A 8 4.71 -46.75 -44.62
C PRO A 8 4.76 -45.21 -44.82
N LEU A 9 3.87 -44.73 -45.68
CA LEU A 9 3.60 -43.33 -45.99
C LEU A 9 3.14 -42.54 -44.75
N VAL A 10 4.05 -41.74 -44.16
CA VAL A 10 3.68 -40.69 -43.22
C VAL A 10 3.17 -39.48 -44.01
N ARG A 11 1.86 -39.35 -44.08
CA ARG A 11 1.13 -38.19 -44.61
C ARG A 11 1.49 -36.96 -43.75
N LYS A 12 2.34 -36.07 -44.28
CA LYS A 12 2.56 -34.73 -43.69
C LYS A 12 1.22 -34.00 -43.65
N SER A 13 0.63 -33.90 -42.47
CA SER A 13 -0.44 -32.96 -42.16
C SER A 13 0.11 -31.54 -42.36
N SER A 14 -0.24 -30.91 -43.48
CA SER A 14 -0.06 -29.47 -43.69
C SER A 14 -1.01 -28.73 -42.75
N SER A 15 -0.53 -28.53 -41.52
CA SER A 15 -1.14 -27.64 -40.55
C SER A 15 -0.96 -26.21 -41.03
N SER A 16 -1.84 -25.76 -41.93
CA SER A 16 -2.02 -24.34 -42.25
C SER A 16 -2.73 -23.67 -41.06
N TYR A 17 -2.04 -23.56 -39.93
CA TYR A 17 -2.27 -22.41 -39.05
C TYR A 17 -1.75 -21.21 -39.82
N ARG A 18 -2.66 -20.43 -40.39
CA ARG A 18 -2.37 -19.05 -40.79
C ARG A 18 -1.93 -18.31 -39.52
N THR A 19 -0.64 -18.33 -39.23
CA THR A 19 0.01 -17.34 -38.40
C THR A 19 -0.20 -16.00 -39.10
N PHE A 20 -1.16 -15.23 -38.61
CA PHE A 20 -1.23 -13.81 -38.95
C PHE A 20 0.18 -13.22 -38.71
N PRO A 21 0.73 -12.43 -39.65
CA PRO A 21 2.02 -11.80 -39.42
C PRO A 21 1.94 -10.99 -38.11
N GLU A 22 2.87 -11.20 -37.19
CA GLU A 22 2.92 -10.47 -35.90
C GLU A 22 2.81 -8.95 -36.08
N SER A 23 3.30 -8.43 -37.20
CA SER A 23 3.19 -7.02 -37.61
C SER A 23 1.75 -6.55 -37.81
N THR A 24 0.87 -7.42 -38.31
CA THR A 24 -0.54 -7.15 -38.57
C THR A 24 -1.33 -7.20 -37.26
N ALA A 25 -1.07 -8.19 -36.41
CA ALA A 25 -1.65 -8.28 -35.07
C ALA A 25 -1.28 -7.06 -34.20
N ARG A 26 -0.01 -6.63 -34.23
CA ARG A 26 0.44 -5.41 -33.53
C ARG A 26 -0.13 -4.12 -34.12
N ARG A 27 -0.43 -4.08 -35.42
CA ARG A 27 -1.13 -2.94 -36.06
C ARG A 27 -2.59 -2.87 -35.61
N LEU A 28 -3.30 -4.00 -35.67
CA LEU A 28 -4.68 -4.14 -35.20
C LEU A 28 -4.80 -3.77 -33.71
N ASP A 29 -3.86 -4.21 -32.87
CA ASP A 29 -3.86 -3.85 -31.46
C ASP A 29 -3.62 -2.35 -31.25
N LYS A 30 -2.78 -1.69 -32.07
CA LYS A 30 -2.56 -0.23 -32.00
C LYS A 30 -3.75 0.57 -32.52
N GLU A 31 -4.42 0.13 -33.57
CA GLU A 31 -5.61 0.77 -34.11
C GLU A 31 -6.79 0.62 -33.15
N TYR A 32 -6.99 -0.57 -32.58
CA TYR A 32 -7.95 -0.82 -31.50
C TYR A 32 -7.67 0.07 -30.27
N LEU A 33 -6.42 0.18 -29.82
CA LEU A 33 -6.07 1.06 -28.70
C LEU A 33 -6.33 2.55 -28.98
N ARG A 34 -6.37 2.97 -30.25
CA ARG A 34 -6.64 4.36 -30.65
C ARG A 34 -8.13 4.69 -30.76
N SER A 35 -8.99 3.70 -31.00
CA SER A 35 -10.46 3.92 -31.05
C SER A 35 -11.11 4.01 -29.66
N LEU A 36 -10.38 3.65 -28.61
CA LEU A 36 -10.89 3.61 -27.24
C LEU A 36 -11.21 5.00 -26.66
N HIS A 37 -12.40 5.11 -26.09
CA HIS A 37 -12.83 6.30 -25.35
C HIS A 37 -12.64 6.12 -23.83
N ASN A 38 -11.46 6.50 -23.34
CA ASN A 38 -11.07 6.23 -21.94
C ASN A 38 -11.71 7.13 -20.87
N LYS A 39 -12.54 8.12 -21.23
CA LYS A 39 -13.14 9.06 -20.26
C LYS A 39 -13.95 8.35 -19.17
N ARG A 40 -14.80 7.40 -19.57
CA ARG A 40 -15.65 6.59 -18.68
C ARG A 40 -14.81 5.64 -17.81
N LEU A 41 -13.76 5.05 -18.39
CA LEU A 41 -12.80 4.22 -17.65
C LEU A 41 -12.06 5.02 -16.56
N TYR A 42 -11.58 6.22 -16.89
CA TYR A 42 -10.90 7.08 -15.91
C TYR A 42 -11.84 7.55 -14.79
N LEU A 43 -13.10 7.83 -15.10
CA LEU A 43 -14.10 8.15 -14.09
C LEU A 43 -14.35 6.96 -13.15
N ALA A 44 -14.50 5.75 -13.69
CA ALA A 44 -14.70 4.54 -12.89
C ALA A 44 -13.49 4.23 -12.00
N ALA A 45 -12.27 4.39 -12.53
CA ALA A 45 -11.04 4.23 -11.78
C ALA A 45 -10.92 5.29 -10.67
N PHE A 46 -11.19 6.57 -10.99
CA PHE A 46 -11.17 7.67 -10.03
C PHE A 46 -12.16 7.45 -8.89
N ALA A 47 -13.41 7.09 -9.22
CA ALA A 47 -14.44 6.78 -8.24
C ALA A 47 -14.00 5.66 -7.28
N ALA A 48 -13.40 4.59 -7.81
CA ALA A 48 -12.92 3.48 -7.00
C ALA A 48 -11.75 3.88 -6.09
N VAL A 49 -10.75 4.62 -6.58
CA VAL A 49 -9.55 4.95 -5.78
C VAL A 49 -9.81 5.88 -4.61
N LEU A 50 -10.93 6.61 -4.58
CA LEU A 50 -11.33 7.39 -3.40
C LEU A 50 -11.42 6.54 -2.12
N GLY A 51 -11.71 5.24 -2.24
CA GLY A 51 -11.60 4.33 -1.09
C GLY A 51 -10.17 4.16 -0.57
N ASN A 52 -9.17 4.16 -1.44
CA ASN A 52 -7.76 4.15 -1.03
C ASN A 52 -7.34 5.47 -0.37
N PHE A 53 -7.94 6.60 -0.77
CA PHE A 53 -7.74 7.87 -0.07
C PHE A 53 -8.13 7.72 1.40
N SER A 54 -9.33 7.21 1.67
CA SER A 54 -9.83 6.99 3.03
C SER A 54 -8.95 6.01 3.81
N PHE A 55 -8.51 4.91 3.18
CA PHE A 55 -7.54 3.98 3.79
C PHE A 55 -6.25 4.69 4.21
N GLY A 56 -5.68 5.52 3.33
CA GLY A 56 -4.46 6.26 3.59
C GLY A 56 -4.63 7.31 4.69
N PHE A 57 -5.77 7.99 4.73
CA PHE A 57 -6.16 8.94 5.77
C PHE A 57 -6.32 8.23 7.13
N ALA A 58 -7.10 7.15 7.18
CA ALA A 58 -7.34 6.37 8.38
C ALA A 58 -6.06 5.73 8.93
N LEU A 59 -5.14 5.26 8.08
CA LEU A 59 -3.89 4.65 8.52
C LEU A 59 -3.08 5.60 9.40
N VAL A 60 -2.92 6.86 8.98
CA VAL A 60 -2.08 7.85 9.67
C VAL A 60 -2.85 8.72 10.66
N TYR A 61 -4.17 8.52 10.80
CA TYR A 61 -5.06 9.22 11.74
C TYR A 61 -4.50 9.33 13.17
N PRO A 62 -3.85 8.29 13.75
CA PRO A 62 -3.33 8.38 15.10
C PRO A 62 -2.18 9.37 15.26
N SER A 63 -1.45 9.70 14.19
CA SER A 63 -0.25 10.53 14.29
C SER A 63 -0.54 11.92 14.89
N PRO A 64 -1.49 12.72 14.37
CA PRO A 64 -1.92 13.97 15.02
C PRO A 64 -2.84 13.78 16.22
N VAL A 65 -3.55 12.66 16.31
CA VAL A 65 -4.59 12.47 17.34
C VAL A 65 -4.03 11.93 18.65
N ILE A 66 -2.97 11.13 18.63
CA ILE A 66 -2.32 10.61 19.85
C ILE A 66 -1.82 11.77 20.73
N PRO A 67 -0.98 12.71 20.24
CA PRO A 67 -0.53 13.83 21.06
C PRO A 67 -1.68 14.69 21.61
N ALA A 68 -2.75 14.88 20.83
CA ALA A 68 -3.92 15.64 21.24
C ALA A 68 -4.72 14.93 22.34
N LEU A 69 -4.90 13.61 22.23
CA LEU A 69 -5.62 12.82 23.23
C LEU A 69 -4.79 12.57 24.51
N GLU A 70 -3.46 12.51 24.42
CA GLU A 70 -2.57 12.46 25.60
C GLU A 70 -2.68 13.73 26.45
N ALA A 71 -2.86 14.89 25.81
CA ALA A 71 -3.01 16.19 26.46
C ALA A 71 -4.46 16.53 26.84
N HIS A 72 -5.43 15.65 26.57
CA HIS A 72 -6.84 15.96 26.73
C HIS A 72 -7.26 16.07 28.22
N PRO A 73 -8.07 17.08 28.60
CA PRO A 73 -8.42 17.33 30.01
C PRO A 73 -9.34 16.26 30.62
N SER A 74 -10.19 15.60 29.82
CA SER A 74 -11.12 14.59 30.31
C SER A 74 -10.47 13.20 30.46
N PRO A 75 -10.50 12.57 31.65
CA PRO A 75 -9.86 11.28 31.88
C PRO A 75 -10.47 10.13 31.05
N ALA A 76 -11.74 10.22 30.67
CA ALA A 76 -12.41 9.18 29.87
C ALA A 76 -11.88 9.03 28.43
N LEU A 77 -11.25 10.08 27.90
CA LEU A 77 -10.72 10.13 26.52
C LEU A 77 -9.18 10.25 26.48
N ARG A 78 -8.55 10.43 27.64
CA ARG A 78 -7.11 10.58 27.73
C ARG A 78 -6.41 9.28 27.37
N LEU A 79 -5.43 9.37 26.46
CA LEU A 79 -4.58 8.23 26.13
C LEU A 79 -3.39 8.17 27.09
N ASP A 80 -3.21 6.99 27.69
CA ASP A 80 -2.09 6.66 28.57
C ASP A 80 -1.07 5.82 27.80
N GLN A 81 0.10 5.57 28.42
CA GLN A 81 1.16 4.74 27.84
C GLN A 81 0.70 3.33 27.43
N HIS A 82 -0.35 2.81 28.06
CA HIS A 82 -0.93 1.52 27.73
C HIS A 82 -1.99 1.59 26.63
N THR A 83 -2.73 2.70 26.49
CA THR A 83 -3.87 2.80 25.56
C THR A 83 -3.50 3.44 24.23
N ALA A 84 -2.49 4.32 24.20
CA ALA A 84 -1.94 4.89 22.97
C ALA A 84 -1.43 3.83 21.97
N PRO A 85 -0.71 2.76 22.40
CA PRO A 85 -0.29 1.70 21.49
C PRO A 85 -1.46 0.95 20.85
N TRP A 86 -2.50 0.67 21.64
CA TRP A 86 -3.73 0.05 21.13
C TRP A 86 -4.42 0.93 20.09
N PHE A 87 -4.54 2.23 20.35
CA PHE A 87 -5.16 3.16 19.40
C PHE A 87 -4.42 3.23 18.05
N GLY A 88 -3.08 3.16 18.09
CA GLY A 88 -2.24 3.09 16.90
C GLY A 88 -2.34 1.76 16.14
N SER A 89 -2.44 0.64 16.86
CA SER A 89 -2.30 -0.71 16.29
C SER A 89 -3.61 -1.36 15.84
N VAL A 90 -4.75 -1.18 16.53
CA VAL A 90 -5.99 -1.95 16.26
C VAL A 90 -6.56 -1.76 14.84
N PHE A 91 -6.22 -0.65 14.18
CA PHE A 91 -6.56 -0.44 12.77
C PHE A 91 -6.03 -1.56 11.88
N THR A 92 -4.82 -2.08 12.13
CA THR A 92 -4.23 -3.12 11.29
C THR A 92 -4.91 -4.48 11.50
N LEU A 93 -5.44 -4.76 12.69
CA LEU A 93 -6.31 -5.93 12.92
C LEU A 93 -7.61 -5.83 12.11
N GLY A 94 -8.22 -4.65 12.13
CA GLY A 94 -9.37 -4.35 11.26
C GLY A 94 -9.02 -4.58 9.79
N ALA A 95 -7.89 -4.02 9.32
CA ALA A 95 -7.43 -4.16 7.94
C ALA A 95 -7.14 -5.61 7.55
N ALA A 96 -6.60 -6.42 8.46
CA ALA A 96 -6.45 -7.86 8.27
C ALA A 96 -7.82 -8.50 8.02
N ALA A 97 -8.77 -8.33 8.95
CA ALA A 97 -10.12 -8.90 8.86
C ALA A 97 -10.85 -8.46 7.58
N GLY A 98 -10.75 -7.17 7.23
CA GLY A 98 -11.30 -6.60 5.99
C GLY A 98 -10.69 -7.26 4.75
N GLY A 99 -9.36 -7.40 4.72
CA GLY A 99 -8.64 -8.07 3.64
C GLY A 99 -9.03 -9.54 3.43
N LEU A 100 -9.20 -10.33 4.51
CA LEU A 100 -9.71 -11.71 4.36
C LEU A 100 -11.16 -11.74 3.88
N SER A 101 -12.02 -10.92 4.47
CA SER A 101 -13.44 -10.93 4.12
C SER A 101 -13.65 -10.58 2.64
N THR A 102 -12.79 -9.72 2.09
CA THR A 102 -12.79 -9.33 0.67
C THR A 102 -12.66 -10.49 -0.29
N MET A 103 -11.98 -11.56 0.11
CA MET A 103 -11.80 -12.75 -0.72
C MET A 103 -13.14 -13.42 -0.99
N LEU A 104 -14.01 -13.47 0.03
CA LEU A 104 -15.36 -14.00 -0.08
C LEU A 104 -16.31 -12.98 -0.72
N LEU A 105 -16.24 -11.72 -0.27
CA LEU A 105 -17.11 -10.64 -0.76
C LEU A 105 -16.94 -10.40 -2.27
N ASN A 106 -15.71 -10.39 -2.78
CA ASN A 106 -15.45 -10.15 -4.22
C ASN A 106 -15.97 -11.27 -5.11
N ASP A 107 -16.07 -12.50 -4.59
CA ASP A 107 -16.58 -13.66 -5.32
C ASP A 107 -18.12 -13.72 -5.24
N CYS A 108 -18.71 -13.36 -4.10
CA CYS A 108 -20.16 -13.38 -3.89
C CYS A 108 -20.88 -12.13 -4.44
N LEU A 109 -20.41 -10.93 -4.05
CA LEU A 109 -21.07 -9.65 -4.38
C LEU A 109 -20.47 -9.00 -5.63
N GLY A 110 -19.23 -9.33 -5.96
CA GLY A 110 -18.48 -8.65 -7.00
C GLY A 110 -17.74 -7.42 -6.46
N ARG A 111 -16.74 -6.98 -7.23
CA ARG A 111 -15.73 -6.02 -6.75
C ARG A 111 -16.31 -4.64 -6.43
N LYS A 112 -17.20 -4.12 -7.29
CA LYS A 112 -17.88 -2.83 -7.08
C LYS A 112 -18.68 -2.83 -5.78
N LEU A 113 -19.52 -3.85 -5.58
CA LEU A 113 -20.39 -3.93 -4.41
C LEU A 113 -19.59 -4.17 -3.12
N SER A 114 -18.49 -4.93 -3.16
CA SER A 114 -17.57 -5.04 -2.02
C SER A 114 -16.98 -3.68 -1.61
N ILE A 115 -16.59 -2.86 -2.59
CA ILE A 115 -16.07 -1.51 -2.33
C ILE A 115 -17.18 -0.64 -1.72
N MET A 116 -18.40 -0.68 -2.25
CA MET A 116 -19.52 0.07 -1.69
C MET A 116 -19.91 -0.40 -0.28
N PHE A 117 -19.86 -1.72 -0.02
CA PHE A 117 -20.12 -2.29 1.29
C PHE A 117 -19.15 -1.75 2.35
N SER A 118 -17.89 -1.50 1.98
CA SER A 118 -16.89 -0.93 2.90
C SER A 118 -17.27 0.45 3.46
N ALA A 119 -18.17 1.19 2.80
CA ALA A 119 -18.65 2.47 3.29
C ALA A 119 -19.47 2.35 4.58
N VAL A 120 -20.18 1.24 4.80
CA VAL A 120 -20.97 1.02 6.02
C VAL A 120 -20.09 0.96 7.27
N PRO A 121 -19.07 0.07 7.36
CA PRO A 121 -18.14 0.09 8.49
C PRO A 121 -17.29 1.36 8.54
N SER A 122 -17.00 2.01 7.41
CA SER A 122 -16.31 3.32 7.41
C SER A 122 -17.13 4.39 8.12
N ALA A 123 -18.37 4.62 7.68
CA ALA A 123 -19.27 5.62 8.24
C ALA A 123 -19.50 5.38 9.72
N LEU A 124 -19.74 4.12 10.12
CA LEU A 124 -19.93 3.75 11.51
C LEU A 124 -18.64 3.97 12.34
N GLY A 125 -17.49 3.66 11.76
CA GLY A 125 -16.19 3.86 12.40
C GLY A 125 -15.86 5.33 12.63
N TYR A 126 -16.02 6.19 11.60
CA TYR A 126 -15.81 7.62 11.74
C TYR A 126 -16.85 8.31 12.60
N ALA A 127 -18.12 7.85 12.59
CA ALA A 127 -19.14 8.34 13.52
C ALA A 127 -18.78 8.04 14.98
N LEU A 128 -18.27 6.84 15.27
CA LEU A 128 -17.76 6.49 16.60
C LEU A 128 -16.55 7.32 17.00
N LEU A 129 -15.61 7.59 16.08
CA LEU A 129 -14.47 8.46 16.33
C LEU A 129 -14.92 9.89 16.62
N ALA A 130 -15.73 10.50 15.75
CA ALA A 130 -16.22 11.87 15.94
C ALA A 130 -17.08 12.05 17.19
N GLY A 131 -17.90 11.03 17.52
CA GLY A 131 -18.79 11.01 18.68
C GLY A 131 -18.18 10.41 19.95
N ALA A 132 -16.88 10.09 19.97
CA ALA A 132 -16.29 9.30 21.06
C ALA A 132 -16.41 10.00 22.43
N GLN A 133 -17.00 9.28 23.39
CA GLN A 133 -17.12 9.67 24.80
C GLN A 133 -16.26 8.80 25.73
N GLY A 134 -15.67 7.73 25.19
CA GLY A 134 -14.78 6.84 25.92
C GLY A 134 -13.84 6.08 24.99
N LEU A 135 -12.81 5.49 25.57
CA LEU A 135 -11.75 4.79 24.84
C LEU A 135 -12.28 3.65 23.94
N TRP A 136 -13.30 2.91 24.38
CA TRP A 136 -13.84 1.81 23.57
C TRP A 136 -14.42 2.30 22.23
N MET A 137 -15.01 3.50 22.18
CA MET A 137 -15.55 4.09 20.95
C MET A 137 -14.42 4.42 19.98
N LEU A 138 -13.31 4.95 20.52
CA LEU A 138 -12.10 5.20 19.75
C LEU A 138 -11.55 3.91 19.17
N LEU A 139 -11.35 2.88 19.99
CA LEU A 139 -10.80 1.60 19.56
C LEU A 139 -11.72 0.88 18.55
N LEU A 140 -13.03 0.84 18.81
CA LEU A 140 -13.99 0.22 17.88
C LEU A 140 -14.05 1.01 16.56
N GLY A 141 -14.05 2.34 16.63
CA GLY A 141 -13.98 3.19 15.44
C GLY A 141 -12.74 2.93 14.59
N ARG A 142 -11.58 2.73 15.22
CA ARG A 142 -10.32 2.34 14.56
C ARG A 142 -10.40 0.95 13.93
N VAL A 143 -11.02 -0.03 14.59
CA VAL A 143 -11.21 -1.38 14.04
C VAL A 143 -12.11 -1.34 12.81
N LEU A 144 -13.22 -0.58 12.86
CA LEU A 144 -14.18 -0.50 11.75
C LEU A 144 -13.61 0.27 10.54
N THR A 145 -12.94 1.40 10.77
CA THR A 145 -12.20 2.11 9.70
C THR A 145 -11.07 1.26 9.13
N GLY A 146 -10.40 0.46 9.96
CA GLY A 146 -9.45 -0.57 9.56
C GLY A 146 -10.07 -1.62 8.65
N TYR A 147 -11.21 -2.17 9.04
CA TYR A 147 -11.95 -3.16 8.24
C TYR A 147 -12.35 -2.59 6.87
N ALA A 148 -12.91 -1.39 6.83
CA ALA A 148 -13.22 -0.69 5.58
C ALA A 148 -11.98 -0.48 4.70
N GLY A 149 -10.86 -0.04 5.31
CA GLY A 149 -9.57 0.12 4.66
C GLY A 149 -8.98 -1.18 4.09
N GLY A 150 -9.13 -2.28 4.82
CA GLY A 150 -8.76 -3.63 4.38
C GLY A 150 -9.56 -4.07 3.15
N VAL A 151 -10.87 -3.79 3.15
CA VAL A 151 -11.75 -4.12 2.00
C VAL A 151 -11.39 -3.32 0.76
N THR A 152 -11.27 -2.00 0.90
CA THR A 152 -10.93 -1.10 -0.21
C THR A 152 -9.54 -1.41 -0.79
N SER A 153 -8.52 -1.58 0.05
CA SER A 153 -7.15 -1.87 -0.40
C SER A 153 -7.01 -3.19 -1.16
N ALA A 154 -7.86 -4.18 -0.88
CA ALA A 154 -7.87 -5.46 -1.58
C ALA A 154 -8.78 -5.47 -2.83
N SER A 155 -9.95 -4.82 -2.80
CA SER A 155 -10.91 -4.84 -3.93
C SER A 155 -10.57 -3.86 -5.06
N ILE A 156 -10.07 -2.67 -4.72
CA ILE A 156 -9.88 -1.59 -5.73
C ILE A 156 -8.82 -1.94 -6.78
N PRO A 157 -7.61 -2.44 -6.42
CA PRO A 157 -6.63 -2.83 -7.44
C PRO A 157 -7.15 -3.91 -8.39
N VAL A 158 -7.94 -4.85 -7.87
CA VAL A 158 -8.58 -5.90 -8.67
C VAL A 158 -9.62 -5.29 -9.61
N TYR A 159 -10.52 -4.45 -9.09
CA TYR A 159 -11.53 -3.76 -9.91
C TYR A 159 -10.89 -2.99 -11.06
N ILE A 160 -9.87 -2.17 -10.77
CA ILE A 160 -9.13 -1.40 -11.78
C ILE A 160 -8.49 -2.33 -12.81
N SER A 161 -7.86 -3.42 -12.38
CA SER A 161 -7.20 -4.36 -13.30
C SER A 161 -8.18 -5.05 -14.25
N GLU A 162 -9.42 -5.29 -13.81
CA GLU A 162 -10.46 -5.98 -14.58
C GLU A 162 -11.19 -5.05 -15.55
N ILE A 163 -11.36 -3.76 -15.23
CA ILE A 163 -11.98 -2.78 -16.14
C ILE A 163 -10.98 -2.18 -17.14
N SER A 164 -9.68 -2.22 -16.83
CA SER A 164 -8.63 -1.60 -17.64
C SER A 164 -8.15 -2.47 -18.80
N HIS A 165 -8.05 -1.87 -19.97
CA HIS A 165 -7.38 -2.47 -21.13
C HIS A 165 -5.84 -2.44 -20.97
N PRO A 166 -5.08 -3.29 -21.70
CA PRO A 166 -3.63 -3.43 -21.51
C PRO A 166 -2.81 -2.14 -21.63
N GLY A 167 -3.24 -1.18 -22.45
CA GLY A 167 -2.50 0.05 -22.72
C GLY A 167 -2.44 1.04 -21.54
N VAL A 168 -3.43 1.04 -20.66
CA VAL A 168 -3.52 1.97 -19.50
C VAL A 168 -3.47 1.26 -18.15
N ARG A 169 -3.51 -0.09 -18.14
CA ARG A 169 -3.58 -0.90 -16.91
C ARG A 169 -2.43 -0.63 -15.94
N GLY A 170 -1.20 -0.43 -16.43
CA GLY A 170 -0.05 -0.11 -15.58
C GLY A 170 -0.20 1.23 -14.85
N MET A 171 -0.58 2.28 -15.59
CA MET A 171 -0.81 3.61 -15.04
C MET A 171 -1.97 3.60 -14.01
N LEU A 172 -3.11 3.02 -14.38
CA LEU A 172 -4.26 2.95 -13.48
C LEU A 172 -4.00 2.04 -12.27
N GLY A 173 -3.14 1.03 -12.41
CA GLY A 173 -2.70 0.17 -11.32
C GLY A 173 -1.89 0.90 -10.24
N ALA A 174 -1.24 2.02 -10.56
CA ALA A 174 -0.51 2.84 -9.59
C ALA A 174 -1.42 3.83 -8.81
N CYS A 175 -2.59 4.17 -9.38
CA CYS A 175 -3.52 5.14 -8.78
C CYS A 175 -3.97 4.81 -7.34
N PRO A 176 -4.27 3.55 -6.97
CA PRO A 176 -4.58 3.18 -5.58
C PRO A 176 -3.53 3.65 -4.57
N GLN A 177 -2.25 3.39 -4.86
CA GLN A 177 -1.16 3.74 -3.98
C GLN A 177 -0.96 5.25 -3.88
N ILE A 178 -1.01 5.96 -5.02
CA ILE A 178 -0.92 7.43 -5.06
C ILE A 178 -2.03 8.05 -4.22
N MET A 179 -3.26 7.55 -4.38
CA MET A 179 -4.43 8.07 -3.68
C MET A 179 -4.37 7.80 -2.17
N ALA A 180 -3.84 6.64 -1.74
CA ALA A 180 -3.57 6.39 -0.33
C ALA A 180 -2.52 7.34 0.25
N VAL A 181 -1.44 7.62 -0.47
CA VAL A 181 -0.43 8.60 -0.01
C VAL A 181 -1.01 10.02 0.03
N LEU A 182 -1.85 10.39 -0.94
CA LEU A 182 -2.55 11.67 -0.94
C LEU A 182 -3.48 11.80 0.27
N GLY A 183 -4.21 10.74 0.63
CA GLY A 183 -5.04 10.70 1.84
C GLY A 183 -4.22 10.91 3.12
N SER A 184 -3.05 10.26 3.21
CA SER A 184 -2.14 10.49 4.34
C SER A 184 -1.62 11.93 4.39
N LEU A 185 -1.26 12.51 3.24
CA LEU A 185 -0.79 13.90 3.14
C LEU A 185 -1.88 14.89 3.57
N VAL A 186 -3.13 14.70 3.12
CA VAL A 186 -4.25 15.58 3.50
C VAL A 186 -4.48 15.51 5.01
N LEU A 187 -4.42 14.33 5.64
CA LEU A 187 -4.51 14.25 7.09
C LEU A 187 -3.37 15.02 7.76
N TYR A 188 -2.12 14.83 7.36
CA TYR A 188 -1.00 15.55 7.99
C TYR A 188 -1.12 17.06 7.82
N ALA A 189 -1.61 17.53 6.65
CA ALA A 189 -1.86 18.94 6.41
C ALA A 189 -3.03 19.50 7.26
N LEU A 190 -4.10 18.72 7.45
CA LEU A 190 -5.24 19.11 8.28
C LEU A 190 -4.93 19.04 9.78
N GLY A 191 -4.11 18.07 10.20
CA GLY A 191 -3.68 17.89 11.60
C GLY A 191 -2.89 19.08 12.16
N LYS A 192 -2.36 19.95 11.29
CA LYS A 192 -1.79 21.25 11.65
C LYS A 192 -2.78 22.17 12.38
N TYR A 193 -4.06 22.06 12.05
CA TYR A 193 -5.08 22.99 12.53
C TYR A 193 -5.72 22.55 13.84
N LEU A 194 -5.13 21.63 14.61
CA LEU A 194 -5.74 21.10 15.84
C LEU A 194 -5.58 22.02 17.08
N PRO A 195 -6.64 22.24 17.90
CA PRO A 195 -6.51 22.92 19.19
C PRO A 195 -5.65 22.11 20.17
N GLY A 196 -4.64 22.75 20.76
CA GLY A 196 -3.81 22.16 21.83
C GLY A 196 -2.30 22.42 21.70
N VAL A 197 -1.86 22.97 20.57
CA VAL A 197 -0.49 23.45 20.38
C VAL A 197 -0.55 24.98 20.23
N PRO A 198 0.02 25.78 21.14
CA PRO A 198 -0.04 27.23 21.03
C PRO A 198 0.69 27.67 19.76
N VAL A 199 -0.09 28.10 18.76
CA VAL A 199 0.38 28.90 17.64
C VAL A 199 0.01 30.32 18.01
N SER A 200 1.02 31.14 18.31
CA SER A 200 0.84 32.58 18.49
C SER A 200 0.06 33.15 17.30
N GLY A 201 -1.17 33.61 17.57
CA GLY A 201 -1.75 34.77 16.90
C GLY A 201 -2.62 34.57 15.64
N GLN A 202 -3.32 33.45 15.44
CA GLN A 202 -4.37 33.44 14.39
C GLN A 202 -5.52 32.42 14.62
N ASP A 203 -6.56 32.86 15.32
CA ASP A 203 -7.73 32.10 15.79
C ASP A 203 -8.89 31.97 14.77
N TRP A 204 -8.70 31.35 13.60
CA TRP A 204 -9.87 31.16 12.70
C TRP A 204 -10.07 29.79 12.07
N LEU A 205 -9.14 28.83 12.24
CA LEU A 205 -9.39 27.46 11.80
C LEU A 205 -8.77 26.46 12.77
N VAL A 206 -9.51 26.14 13.81
CA VAL A 206 -9.11 25.20 14.85
C VAL A 206 -9.97 23.94 14.69
N LEU A 207 -9.51 22.97 13.90
CA LEU A 207 -10.18 21.68 13.70
C LEU A 207 -9.88 20.75 14.87
N ASP A 208 -10.84 20.53 15.76
CA ASP A 208 -10.78 19.44 16.74
C ASP A 208 -10.50 18.08 16.07
N TRP A 209 -9.87 17.12 16.77
CA TRP A 209 -9.59 15.77 16.24
C TRP A 209 -10.87 15.08 15.74
N ARG A 210 -12.01 15.43 16.33
CA ARG A 210 -13.34 14.99 15.89
C ARG A 210 -13.67 15.42 14.46
N TRP A 211 -13.30 16.64 14.07
CA TRP A 211 -13.51 17.13 12.71
C TRP A 211 -12.58 16.48 11.69
N LEU A 212 -11.39 16.03 12.11
CA LEU A 212 -10.56 15.16 11.25
C LEU A 212 -11.28 13.84 10.94
N ALA A 213 -11.98 13.24 11.91
CA ALA A 213 -12.77 12.04 11.64
C ALA A 213 -13.90 12.32 10.63
N VAL A 214 -14.61 13.44 10.77
CA VAL A 214 -15.66 13.84 9.82
C VAL A 214 -15.08 14.09 8.42
N ALA A 215 -13.93 14.76 8.32
CA ALA A 215 -13.26 15.02 7.05
C ALA A 215 -12.82 13.72 6.35
N GLY A 216 -12.44 12.69 7.11
CA GLY A 216 -12.05 11.38 6.58
C GLY A 216 -13.18 10.59 5.91
N GLU A 217 -14.44 10.88 6.26
CA GLU A 217 -15.61 10.20 5.70
C GLU A 217 -16.13 10.87 4.40
N VAL A 218 -15.82 12.15 4.17
CA VAL A 218 -16.24 12.88 2.94
C VAL A 218 -15.83 12.15 1.64
N PRO A 219 -14.58 11.66 1.48
CA PRO A 219 -14.17 10.90 0.30
C PRO A 219 -14.92 9.58 0.13
N VAL A 220 -15.38 8.96 1.22
CA VAL A 220 -16.11 7.69 1.20
C VAL A 220 -17.54 7.90 0.69
N PHE A 221 -18.20 8.97 1.12
CA PHE A 221 -19.49 9.36 0.54
C PHE A 221 -19.37 9.67 -0.96
N ALA A 222 -18.34 10.41 -1.36
CA ALA A 222 -18.07 10.68 -2.78
C ALA A 222 -17.79 9.39 -3.56
N MET A 223 -17.03 8.46 -2.99
CA MET A 223 -16.77 7.13 -3.57
C MET A 223 -18.08 6.37 -3.83
N VAL A 224 -18.97 6.26 -2.84
CA VAL A 224 -20.26 5.54 -2.98
C VAL A 224 -21.12 6.19 -4.05
N LEU A 225 -21.29 7.52 -3.98
CA LEU A 225 -22.12 8.27 -4.93
C LEU A 225 -21.63 8.10 -6.36
N LEU A 226 -20.33 8.19 -6.60
CA LEU A 226 -19.76 8.02 -7.94
C LEU A 226 -19.86 6.56 -8.41
N LEU A 227 -19.59 5.58 -7.53
CA LEU A 227 -19.65 4.16 -7.88
C LEU A 227 -21.06 3.69 -8.22
N CYS A 228 -22.12 4.29 -7.67
CA CYS A 228 -23.51 3.98 -8.03
C CYS A 228 -23.71 3.98 -9.56
N PHE A 229 -23.11 4.95 -10.26
CA PHE A 229 -23.22 5.13 -11.71
C PHE A 229 -22.23 4.31 -12.54
N MET A 230 -21.27 3.62 -11.91
CA MET A 230 -20.24 2.83 -12.61
C MET A 230 -20.69 1.39 -12.84
N PRO A 231 -20.26 0.72 -13.93
CA PRO A 231 -20.67 -0.66 -14.17
C PRO A 231 -19.90 -1.66 -13.31
N ASN A 232 -20.46 -2.87 -13.18
CA ASN A 232 -19.77 -4.01 -12.60
C ASN A 232 -18.66 -4.50 -13.54
N SER A 233 -17.64 -5.17 -12.98
CA SER A 233 -16.55 -5.75 -13.76
C SER A 233 -17.07 -6.75 -14.81
N PRO A 234 -16.72 -6.61 -16.10
CA PRO A 234 -17.13 -7.57 -17.15
C PRO A 234 -16.71 -9.00 -16.83
N ARG A 235 -15.51 -9.17 -16.26
CA ARG A 235 -14.99 -10.48 -15.85
C ARG A 235 -15.83 -11.11 -14.74
N PHE A 236 -16.28 -10.32 -13.78
CA PHE A 236 -17.16 -10.80 -12.71
C PHE A 236 -18.52 -11.23 -13.26
N LEU A 237 -19.13 -10.41 -14.13
CA LEU A 237 -20.42 -10.73 -14.76
C LEU A 237 -20.35 -12.03 -15.57
N LEU A 238 -19.27 -12.22 -16.34
CA LEU A 238 -19.01 -13.48 -17.06
C LEU A 238 -18.83 -14.68 -16.12
N SER A 239 -18.17 -14.49 -14.97
CA SER A 239 -18.03 -15.57 -13.98
C SER A 239 -19.34 -15.99 -13.33
N GLN A 240 -20.35 -15.10 -13.34
CA GLN A 240 -21.70 -15.35 -12.85
C GLN A 240 -22.66 -15.83 -13.96
N GLY A 241 -22.16 -16.04 -15.19
CA GLY A 241 -22.97 -16.44 -16.33
C GLY A 241 -23.84 -15.33 -16.94
N LYS A 242 -23.67 -14.07 -16.52
CA LYS A 242 -24.42 -12.90 -16.99
C LYS A 242 -23.75 -12.28 -18.22
N GLU A 243 -23.85 -12.95 -19.36
CA GLU A 243 -23.16 -12.56 -20.60
C GLU A 243 -23.63 -11.20 -21.17
N GLU A 244 -24.94 -10.94 -21.19
CA GLU A 244 -25.50 -9.69 -21.73
C GLU A 244 -25.09 -8.46 -20.90
N GLU A 245 -25.17 -8.56 -19.57
CA GLU A 245 -24.70 -7.49 -18.66
C GLU A 245 -23.19 -7.25 -18.82
N ALA A 246 -22.40 -8.32 -19.05
CA ALA A 246 -20.96 -8.21 -19.26
C ALA A 246 -20.62 -7.45 -20.56
N LEU A 247 -21.35 -7.72 -21.65
CA LEU A 247 -21.23 -6.98 -22.91
C LEU A 247 -21.62 -5.51 -22.72
N GLY A 248 -22.73 -5.24 -22.03
CA GLY A 248 -23.16 -3.87 -21.72
C GLY A 248 -22.12 -3.09 -20.90
N SER A 249 -21.52 -3.74 -19.89
CA SER A 249 -20.43 -3.14 -19.10
C SER A 249 -19.18 -2.85 -19.95
N LEU A 250 -18.79 -3.78 -20.81
CA LEU A 250 -17.63 -3.61 -21.69
C LEU A 250 -17.86 -2.49 -22.70
N CYS A 251 -19.04 -2.43 -23.32
CA CYS A 251 -19.45 -1.35 -24.22
C CYS A 251 -19.41 0.01 -23.50
N TRP A 252 -19.94 0.09 -22.28
CA TRP A 252 -19.88 1.33 -21.49
C TRP A 252 -18.44 1.78 -21.22
N LEU A 253 -17.54 0.85 -20.89
CA LEU A 253 -16.14 1.13 -20.56
C LEU A 253 -15.27 1.51 -21.77
N ARG A 254 -15.58 0.98 -22.96
CA ARG A 254 -14.77 1.15 -24.19
C ARG A 254 -15.31 2.24 -25.12
N GLY A 255 -16.62 2.50 -25.06
CA GLY A 255 -17.35 3.37 -25.99
C GLY A 255 -18.08 2.57 -27.06
N GLU A 256 -19.20 3.10 -27.54
CA GLU A 256 -20.13 2.41 -28.46
C GLU A 256 -19.50 2.11 -29.84
N ASP A 257 -18.54 2.93 -30.29
CA ASP A 257 -17.94 2.83 -31.62
C ASP A 257 -16.73 1.88 -31.72
N THR A 258 -16.44 1.08 -30.68
CA THR A 258 -15.24 0.23 -30.63
C THR A 258 -15.57 -1.25 -30.84
N ASP A 259 -14.81 -1.95 -31.69
CA ASP A 259 -14.90 -3.41 -31.84
C ASP A 259 -14.32 -4.15 -30.61
N TYR A 260 -15.15 -4.39 -29.60
CA TYR A 260 -14.80 -5.08 -28.36
C TYR A 260 -15.01 -6.61 -28.40
N ALA A 261 -15.43 -7.19 -29.53
CA ALA A 261 -15.74 -8.61 -29.63
C ALA A 261 -14.53 -9.50 -29.31
N ARG A 262 -13.35 -9.10 -29.79
CA ARG A 262 -12.09 -9.82 -29.53
C ARG A 262 -11.69 -9.81 -28.05
N GLU A 263 -11.85 -8.66 -27.36
CA GLU A 263 -11.55 -8.55 -25.93
C GLU A 263 -12.55 -9.37 -25.10
N TYR A 264 -13.83 -9.33 -25.48
CA TYR A 264 -14.88 -10.11 -24.82
C TYR A 264 -14.57 -11.62 -24.83
N GLU A 265 -14.25 -12.19 -26.01
CA GLU A 265 -13.91 -13.61 -26.12
C GLU A 265 -12.65 -13.98 -25.32
N GLN A 266 -11.62 -13.10 -25.30
CA GLN A 266 -10.43 -13.33 -24.48
C GLN A 266 -10.76 -13.39 -22.98
N ILE A 267 -11.63 -12.52 -22.49
CA ILE A 267 -12.06 -12.52 -21.08
C ILE A 267 -12.88 -13.79 -20.80
N LYS A 268 -13.82 -14.15 -21.69
CA LYS A 268 -14.67 -15.34 -21.58
C LYS A 268 -13.85 -16.63 -21.50
N ASP A 269 -12.87 -16.78 -22.38
CA ASP A 269 -11.94 -17.92 -22.37
C ASP A 269 -11.09 -17.98 -21.10
N SER A 270 -10.65 -16.82 -20.61
CA SER A 270 -9.87 -16.72 -19.37
C SER A 270 -10.68 -17.16 -18.15
N VAL A 271 -11.96 -16.76 -18.07
CA VAL A 271 -12.88 -17.16 -16.99
C VAL A 271 -13.15 -18.67 -17.02
N ARG A 272 -13.37 -19.25 -18.21
CA ARG A 272 -13.56 -20.72 -18.36
C ARG A 272 -12.35 -21.51 -17.86
N LYS A 273 -11.13 -21.06 -18.16
CA LYS A 273 -9.88 -21.70 -17.72
C LYS A 273 -9.64 -21.62 -16.21
N GLN A 274 -10.23 -20.65 -15.52
CA GLN A 274 -10.01 -20.38 -14.10
C GLN A 274 -10.85 -21.28 -13.14
N SER A 275 -11.80 -22.07 -13.65
CA SER A 275 -12.80 -22.80 -12.84
C SER A 275 -12.30 -24.01 -12.00
N ARG A 276 -10.99 -24.31 -11.96
CA ARG A 276 -10.47 -25.40 -11.10
C ARG A 276 -10.05 -24.87 -9.73
N ARG A 277 -10.89 -25.09 -8.71
CA ARG A 277 -10.54 -24.84 -7.29
C ARG A 277 -9.32 -25.70 -6.90
N VAL A 278 -8.38 -25.12 -6.16
CA VAL A 278 -7.18 -25.81 -5.69
C VAL A 278 -7.54 -26.79 -4.58
N SER A 279 -7.13 -28.05 -4.73
CA SER A 279 -7.21 -29.03 -3.65
C SER A 279 -6.08 -28.79 -2.64
N CYS A 280 -6.37 -28.89 -1.34
CA CYS A 280 -5.40 -28.67 -0.27
C CYS A 280 -4.18 -29.61 -0.36
N ALA A 281 -4.32 -30.77 -1.04
CA ALA A 281 -3.22 -31.69 -1.31
C ALA A 281 -2.18 -31.14 -2.30
N GLU A 282 -2.58 -30.25 -3.22
CA GLU A 282 -1.68 -29.64 -4.22
C GLU A 282 -0.75 -28.60 -3.57
N LEU A 283 -1.08 -28.03 -2.40
CA LEU A 283 -0.24 -27.03 -1.72
C LEU A 283 1.16 -27.54 -1.31
N LYS A 284 1.38 -28.86 -1.27
CA LYS A 284 2.68 -29.46 -0.95
C LYS A 284 3.67 -29.41 -2.12
N ASP A 285 3.22 -29.07 -3.33
CA ASP A 285 4.11 -29.02 -4.49
C ASP A 285 5.13 -27.87 -4.37
N PRO A 286 6.43 -28.10 -4.64
CA PRO A 286 7.48 -27.07 -4.66
C PRO A 286 7.19 -25.88 -5.57
N PHE A 287 6.39 -26.14 -6.59
CA PHE A 287 5.89 -25.15 -7.51
C PHE A 287 4.89 -24.16 -6.87
N LEU A 288 4.09 -24.62 -5.90
CA LEU A 288 3.08 -23.81 -5.22
C LEU A 288 3.63 -23.14 -3.95
N TYR A 289 4.35 -23.87 -3.08
CA TYR A 289 4.77 -23.28 -1.80
C TYR A 289 5.94 -22.30 -1.92
N LYS A 290 6.86 -22.45 -2.87
CA LYS A 290 8.03 -21.54 -3.00
C LYS A 290 7.62 -20.10 -3.31
N PRO A 291 6.75 -19.82 -4.31
CA PRO A 291 6.27 -18.47 -4.55
C PRO A 291 5.47 -17.90 -3.37
N ILE A 292 4.67 -18.73 -2.69
CA ILE A 292 3.89 -18.32 -1.51
C ILE A 292 4.83 -17.92 -0.36
N LEU A 293 5.89 -18.69 -0.12
CA LEU A 293 6.88 -18.39 0.91
C LEU A 293 7.66 -17.11 0.58
N ILE A 294 8.04 -16.90 -0.69
CA ILE A 294 8.71 -15.66 -1.11
C ILE A 294 7.77 -14.47 -0.94
N ALA A 295 6.51 -14.57 -1.41
CA ALA A 295 5.52 -13.51 -1.26
C ALA A 295 5.23 -13.19 0.21
N GLY A 296 4.97 -14.21 1.03
CA GLY A 296 4.70 -14.07 2.46
C GLY A 296 5.90 -13.52 3.23
N GLY A 297 7.10 -14.04 2.97
CA GLY A 297 8.34 -13.56 3.58
C GLY A 297 8.64 -12.11 3.22
N MET A 298 8.45 -11.73 1.95
CA MET A 298 8.59 -10.35 1.50
C MET A 298 7.61 -9.41 2.22
N ARG A 299 6.35 -9.82 2.40
CA ARG A 299 5.31 -9.05 3.10
C ARG A 299 5.55 -8.92 4.60
N PHE A 300 6.08 -9.98 5.21
CA PHE A 300 6.53 -9.98 6.61
C PHE A 300 7.67 -8.99 6.80
N LEU A 301 8.73 -9.12 6.00
CA LEU A 301 9.92 -8.27 6.02
C LEU A 301 9.63 -6.79 5.72
N GLN A 302 8.71 -6.54 4.80
CA GLN A 302 8.24 -5.18 4.49
C GLN A 302 7.66 -4.50 5.73
N GLN A 303 6.85 -5.19 6.53
CA GLN A 303 6.24 -4.60 7.74
C GLN A 303 7.21 -4.54 8.90
N LEU A 304 8.08 -5.54 9.01
CA LEU A 304 9.12 -5.60 10.04
C LEU A 304 10.16 -4.47 9.90
N SER A 305 10.26 -3.85 8.73
CA SER A 305 11.07 -2.63 8.50
C SER A 305 10.62 -1.39 9.30
N GLY A 306 9.47 -1.44 9.98
CA GLY A 306 9.02 -0.37 10.86
C GLY A 306 8.18 0.71 10.19
N VAL A 307 7.90 0.60 8.88
CA VAL A 307 7.18 1.63 8.13
C VAL A 307 5.83 2.01 8.73
N THR A 308 5.03 1.03 9.15
CA THR A 308 3.71 1.30 9.73
C THR A 308 3.84 2.01 11.06
N CYS A 309 4.79 1.61 11.92
CA CYS A 309 5.05 2.27 13.19
C CYS A 309 5.51 3.73 13.00
N ILE A 310 6.45 3.95 12.08
CA ILE A 310 6.98 5.29 11.77
C ILE A 310 5.87 6.19 11.23
N LEU A 311 4.98 5.69 10.39
CA LEU A 311 3.84 6.46 9.88
C LEU A 311 2.79 6.75 10.96
N VAL A 312 2.46 5.77 11.80
CA VAL A 312 1.46 5.91 12.87
C VAL A 312 1.93 6.85 13.97
N TYR A 313 3.22 6.79 14.35
CA TYR A 313 3.81 7.59 15.43
C TYR A 313 4.70 8.72 14.92
N LEU A 314 4.50 9.20 13.69
CA LEU A 314 5.37 10.18 13.05
C LEU A 314 5.53 11.47 13.88
N GLN A 315 4.41 12.08 14.31
CA GLN A 315 4.45 13.28 15.14
C GLN A 315 5.03 13.01 16.55
N PRO A 316 4.65 11.95 17.28
CA PRO A 316 5.32 11.56 18.53
C PRO A 316 6.84 11.39 18.41
N ILE A 317 7.33 10.82 17.30
CA ILE A 317 8.77 10.68 17.03
C ILE A 317 9.41 12.06 16.90
N PHE A 318 8.85 12.96 16.08
CA PHE A 318 9.39 14.31 15.91
C PHE A 318 9.34 15.16 17.18
N LYS A 319 8.31 14.99 18.02
CA LYS A 319 8.23 15.64 19.33
C LYS A 319 9.37 15.22 20.27
N ARG A 320 9.82 13.96 20.18
CA ARG A 320 10.93 13.43 21.00
C ARG A 320 12.31 13.80 20.47
N THR A 321 12.45 14.03 19.17
CA THR A 321 13.75 14.36 18.55
C THR A 321 14.03 15.87 18.44
N SER A 322 13.20 16.72 19.05
CA SER A 322 13.38 18.19 19.14
C SER A 322 13.84 18.87 17.85
N VAL A 323 13.15 18.56 16.74
CA VAL A 323 13.45 19.13 15.42
C VAL A 323 13.11 20.64 15.39
N ILE A 324 13.84 21.41 14.57
CA ILE A 324 13.72 22.87 14.41
C ILE A 324 12.29 23.32 14.05
N LEU A 325 11.58 22.51 13.27
CA LEU A 325 10.20 22.79 12.87
C LEU A 325 9.22 22.17 13.87
N LYS A 326 8.07 22.82 14.08
CA LYS A 326 6.99 22.17 14.84
C LYS A 326 6.61 20.86 14.13
N ALA A 327 6.46 19.77 14.88
CA ALA A 327 6.24 18.40 14.37
C ALA A 327 5.11 18.27 13.33
N GLU A 328 4.13 19.18 13.33
CA GLU A 328 3.06 19.29 12.35
C GLU A 328 3.56 19.62 10.93
N TYR A 329 4.47 20.60 10.81
CA TYR A 329 5.04 20.98 9.51
C TYR A 329 5.93 19.87 8.96
N ASP A 330 6.66 19.19 9.84
CA ASP A 330 7.51 18.05 9.47
C ASP A 330 6.69 16.88 8.93
N ALA A 331 5.57 16.56 9.57
CA ALA A 331 4.67 15.50 9.11
C ALA A 331 4.07 15.80 7.72
N ALA A 332 3.64 17.05 7.47
CA ALA A 332 3.11 17.46 6.17
C ALA A 332 4.20 17.41 5.07
N LEU A 333 5.41 17.88 5.38
CA LEU A 333 6.55 17.84 4.45
C LEU A 333 6.95 16.39 4.12
N VAL A 334 6.97 15.50 5.12
CA VAL A 334 7.15 14.06 4.94
C VAL A 334 6.08 13.47 4.01
N GLY A 335 4.82 13.86 4.18
CA GLY A 335 3.74 13.46 3.28
C GLY A 335 3.98 13.87 1.82
N LEU A 336 4.50 15.08 1.60
CA LEU A 336 4.80 15.61 0.27
C LEU A 336 5.98 14.86 -0.38
N VAL A 337 7.06 14.64 0.38
CA VAL A 337 8.20 13.82 -0.06
C VAL A 337 7.75 12.42 -0.44
N ARG A 338 6.87 11.82 0.37
CA ARG A 338 6.31 10.49 0.09
C ARG A 338 5.51 10.47 -1.21
N LEU A 339 4.70 11.50 -1.49
CA LEU A 339 3.92 11.58 -2.73
C LEU A 339 4.83 11.66 -3.96
N SER A 340 5.87 12.50 -3.90
CA SER A 340 6.89 12.62 -4.94
C SER A 340 7.64 11.30 -5.15
N ALA A 341 8.00 10.61 -4.06
CA ALA A 341 8.69 9.33 -4.11
C ALA A 341 7.86 8.24 -4.80
N VAL A 342 6.54 8.17 -4.54
CA VAL A 342 5.64 7.22 -5.22
C VAL A 342 5.52 7.54 -6.71
N ALA A 343 5.45 8.81 -7.09
CA ALA A 343 5.43 9.21 -8.49
C ALA A 343 6.73 8.80 -9.22
N ILE A 344 7.88 9.02 -8.60
CA ILE A 344 9.19 8.57 -9.10
C ILE A 344 9.24 7.04 -9.21
N ALA A 345 8.71 6.32 -8.23
CA ALA A 345 8.64 4.86 -8.23
C ALA A 345 7.87 4.34 -9.45
N ALA A 346 6.69 4.93 -9.71
CA ALA A 346 5.83 4.53 -10.81
C ALA A 346 6.52 4.68 -12.17
N VAL A 347 7.25 5.78 -12.38
CA VAL A 347 8.00 6.02 -13.63
C VAL A 347 9.26 5.13 -13.71
N SER A 348 9.91 4.85 -12.58
CA SER A 348 11.19 4.12 -12.54
C SER A 348 11.01 2.60 -12.63
N MET A 349 9.87 2.06 -12.19
CA MET A 349 9.60 0.62 -12.14
C MET A 349 9.69 -0.06 -13.51
N ASP A 350 9.22 0.64 -14.55
CA ASP A 350 9.26 0.12 -15.92
C ASP A 350 10.66 0.19 -16.53
N LYS A 351 11.48 1.17 -16.12
CA LYS A 351 12.84 1.39 -16.65
C LYS A 351 13.90 0.54 -15.94
N ALA A 352 13.95 0.57 -14.61
CA ALA A 352 15.04 -0.03 -13.82
C ALA A 352 14.88 -1.54 -13.56
N GLY A 353 13.65 -2.06 -13.57
CA GLY A 353 13.38 -3.43 -13.13
C GLY A 353 13.09 -3.54 -11.64
N ARG A 354 12.42 -4.64 -11.24
CA ARG A 354 11.81 -4.74 -9.91
C ARG A 354 12.86 -5.04 -8.85
N LYS A 355 13.83 -5.92 -9.17
CA LYS A 355 14.85 -6.36 -8.22
C LYS A 355 15.84 -5.24 -7.88
N ILE A 356 16.29 -4.48 -8.88
CA ILE A 356 17.22 -3.35 -8.67
C ILE A 356 16.56 -2.29 -7.79
N LEU A 357 15.30 -1.96 -8.04
CA LEU A 357 14.59 -0.92 -7.30
C LEU A 357 14.33 -1.34 -5.83
N LEU A 358 14.09 -2.65 -5.56
CA LEU A 358 14.05 -3.20 -4.20
C LEU A 358 15.41 -3.10 -3.47
N PHE A 359 16.52 -3.33 -4.17
CA PHE A 359 17.86 -3.19 -3.61
C PHE A 359 18.18 -1.74 -3.21
N VAL A 360 17.98 -0.80 -4.14
CA VAL A 360 18.22 0.63 -3.90
C VAL A 360 17.33 1.12 -2.76
N SER A 361 16.04 0.75 -2.78
CA SER A 361 15.07 1.07 -1.74
C SER A 361 15.50 0.55 -0.36
N ALA A 362 15.90 -0.73 -0.26
CA ALA A 362 16.39 -1.29 1.01
C ALA A 362 17.69 -0.62 1.49
N GLY A 363 18.59 -0.26 0.58
CA GLY A 363 19.83 0.46 0.90
C GLY A 363 19.55 1.85 1.48
N VAL A 364 18.65 2.62 0.85
CA VAL A 364 18.23 3.93 1.38
C VAL A 364 17.57 3.79 2.75
N MET A 365 16.69 2.80 2.93
CA MET A 365 16.06 2.52 4.23
C MET A 365 17.09 2.15 5.30
N LEU A 366 18.07 1.31 4.97
CA LEU A 366 19.15 0.90 5.88
C LEU A 366 19.97 2.11 6.34
N VAL A 367 20.47 2.92 5.40
CA VAL A 367 21.27 4.10 5.72
C VAL A 367 20.46 5.06 6.58
N SER A 368 19.20 5.31 6.23
CA SER A 368 18.33 6.23 6.95
C SER A 368 18.05 5.79 8.39
N ASN A 369 17.69 4.52 8.59
CA ASN A 369 17.44 3.97 9.93
C ASN A 369 18.70 3.90 10.77
N LEU A 370 19.84 3.57 10.15
CA LEU A 370 21.13 3.57 10.83
C LEU A 370 21.53 4.99 11.25
N THR A 371 21.39 5.98 10.36
CA THR A 371 21.64 7.39 10.66
C THR A 371 20.76 7.87 11.81
N MET A 372 19.46 7.55 11.80
CA MET A 372 18.55 7.90 12.90
C MET A 372 18.96 7.23 14.22
N GLY A 373 19.21 5.92 14.20
CA GLY A 373 19.59 5.17 15.39
C GLY A 373 20.92 5.65 16.00
N LEU A 374 21.93 5.87 15.16
CA LEU A 374 23.23 6.40 15.60
C LEU A 374 23.12 7.85 16.08
N TYR A 375 22.31 8.69 15.44
CA TYR A 375 22.06 10.05 15.90
C TYR A 375 21.50 10.06 17.32
N ILE A 376 20.45 9.28 17.58
CA ILE A 376 19.82 9.22 18.90
C ILE A 376 20.80 8.65 19.95
N TYR A 377 21.61 7.67 19.57
CA TYR A 377 22.60 7.07 20.48
C TYR A 377 23.76 8.03 20.83
N PHE A 378 24.30 8.76 19.86
CA PHE A 378 25.45 9.66 20.06
C PHE A 378 25.08 11.08 20.46
N VAL A 379 23.84 11.51 20.22
CA VAL A 379 23.28 12.78 20.67
C VAL A 379 22.20 12.49 21.72
N PRO A 380 22.59 12.01 22.92
CA PRO A 380 21.65 11.90 24.02
C PRO A 380 21.09 13.29 24.30
N ALA A 381 19.79 13.37 24.61
CA ALA A 381 19.05 14.61 24.85
C ALA A 381 19.66 15.43 26.00
N SER A 382 20.71 16.21 25.72
CA SER A 382 21.30 17.22 26.62
C SER A 382 20.55 18.55 26.54
N HIS A 383 19.23 18.49 26.46
CA HIS A 383 18.33 19.63 26.64
C HIS A 383 17.08 19.15 27.36
N ASN A 384 17.22 18.91 28.68
CA ASN A 384 16.19 19.18 29.67
C ASN A 384 16.87 19.31 31.04
N ASP A 385 17.04 20.57 31.47
CA ASP A 385 17.11 21.07 32.84
C ASP A 385 18.02 20.35 33.86
N THR A 386 19.23 20.87 34.03
CA THR A 386 19.73 21.49 35.29
C THR A 386 21.26 21.70 35.24
N ASN A 387 21.70 22.86 35.75
CA ASN A 387 23.08 23.29 35.99
C ASN A 387 23.77 24.12 34.89
N VAL A 388 23.18 25.27 34.54
CA VAL A 388 23.97 26.51 34.39
C VAL A 388 23.98 27.20 35.75
N ALA A 389 24.75 26.64 36.67
CA ALA A 389 25.27 27.39 37.80
C ALA A 389 26.80 27.28 37.72
N ASN A 390 27.40 28.45 37.57
CA ASN A 390 28.83 28.79 37.66
C ASN A 390 29.60 28.98 36.35
N THR A 391 30.14 30.20 36.26
CA THR A 391 31.22 30.71 35.38
C THR A 391 30.76 31.03 33.95
N SER A 392 30.55 32.29 33.54
CA SER A 392 31.34 33.48 33.81
C SER A 392 30.57 34.77 33.42
N LEU A 393 30.79 35.80 34.23
CA LEU A 393 30.42 37.20 34.02
C LEU A 393 31.17 37.79 32.81
N VAL A 394 30.48 38.20 31.74
CA VAL A 394 30.77 39.44 30.97
C VAL A 394 29.47 39.90 30.29
N SER A 395 29.19 41.19 30.44
CA SER A 395 28.05 41.97 29.99
C SER A 395 27.77 42.03 28.48
N SER A 396 26.55 42.53 28.22
CA SER A 396 26.09 43.42 27.12
C SER A 396 25.34 42.79 25.94
N ALA A 397 24.01 42.97 26.00
CA ALA A 397 23.08 43.35 24.93
C ALA A 397 23.53 43.17 23.46
N HIS A 398 22.83 42.31 22.71
CA HIS A 398 22.17 42.59 21.41
C HIS A 398 21.57 41.30 20.80
N LEU A 399 20.27 41.35 20.45
CA LEU A 399 19.46 40.46 19.56
C LEU A 399 19.23 38.98 19.96
N PRO A 400 17.97 38.47 19.97
CA PRO A 400 17.71 37.03 20.11
C PRO A 400 17.84 36.37 18.74
N ALA A 401 19.06 35.94 18.39
CA ALA A 401 19.27 34.93 17.36
C ALA A 401 19.44 33.59 18.09
N GLU A 402 18.35 32.82 18.18
CA GLU A 402 18.37 31.41 18.58
C GLU A 402 19.46 30.68 17.76
N PRO A 403 20.46 30.03 18.38
CA PRO A 403 21.47 29.29 17.64
C PRO A 403 20.83 28.06 17.01
N THR A 404 20.52 28.12 15.71
CA THR A 404 20.02 27.00 14.92
C THR A 404 21.07 25.89 14.86
N ASN A 405 20.98 24.90 15.75
CA ASN A 405 21.81 23.70 15.69
C ASN A 405 21.41 22.85 14.47
N TYR A 406 22.15 22.95 13.37
CA TYR A 406 21.97 22.16 12.14
C TYR A 406 21.93 20.64 12.36
N ILE A 407 22.47 20.17 13.49
CA ILE A 407 22.46 18.78 13.94
C ILE A 407 21.02 18.24 14.10
N THR A 408 20.06 19.08 14.50
CA THR A 408 18.65 18.70 14.68
C THR A 408 17.86 18.48 13.38
N LEU A 409 18.46 18.75 12.22
CA LEU A 409 17.90 18.44 10.89
C LEU A 409 18.06 16.96 10.52
N ILE A 410 18.99 16.25 11.17
CA ILE A 410 19.34 14.86 10.84
C ILE A 410 18.14 13.90 11.02
N PRO A 411 17.38 13.92 12.14
CA PRO A 411 16.20 13.06 12.31
C PRO A 411 15.12 13.28 11.25
N LEU A 412 14.91 14.54 10.86
CA LEU A 412 13.95 14.91 9.83
C LEU A 412 14.34 14.31 8.47
N LEU A 413 15.58 14.57 8.05
CA LEU A 413 16.11 14.05 6.78
C LEU A 413 16.16 12.53 6.78
N ALA A 414 16.63 11.90 7.86
CA ALA A 414 16.66 10.45 7.97
C ALA A 414 15.25 9.84 7.82
N THR A 415 14.24 10.42 8.48
CA THR A 415 12.84 9.96 8.34
C THR A 415 12.32 10.17 6.92
N MET A 416 12.63 11.29 6.28
CA MET A 416 12.24 11.57 4.89
C MET A 416 12.88 10.59 3.91
N PHE A 417 14.20 10.34 4.03
CA PHE A 417 14.91 9.39 3.19
C PHE A 417 14.41 7.96 3.43
N PHE A 418 14.10 7.58 4.67
CA PHE A 418 13.49 6.28 4.96
C PHE A 418 12.15 6.11 4.24
N ILE A 419 11.24 7.10 4.37
CA ILE A 419 9.90 7.06 3.76
C ILE A 419 9.99 7.11 2.24
N MET A 420 10.90 7.92 1.69
CA MET A 420 11.18 7.96 0.25
C MET A 420 11.72 6.63 -0.24
N GLY A 421 12.72 6.08 0.44
CA GLY A 421 13.30 4.77 0.14
C GLY A 421 12.22 3.70 0.09
N TYR A 422 11.40 3.59 1.12
CA TYR A 422 10.26 2.67 1.15
C TYR A 422 9.28 2.89 -0.01
N ALA A 423 8.85 4.13 -0.23
CA ALA A 423 7.88 4.48 -1.27
C ALA A 423 8.38 4.20 -2.69
N MET A 424 9.70 4.28 -2.92
CA MET A 424 10.34 3.99 -4.20
C MET A 424 10.37 2.51 -4.57
N GLY A 425 10.36 1.59 -3.60
CA GLY A 425 10.54 0.17 -3.87
C GLY A 425 9.67 -0.74 -3.01
N TRP A 426 10.06 -0.95 -1.75
CA TRP A 426 9.41 -1.91 -0.86
C TRP A 426 7.92 -1.67 -0.64
N GLY A 427 7.42 -0.45 -0.80
CA GLY A 427 5.99 -0.13 -0.81
C GLY A 427 5.26 -0.78 -2.00
N PRO A 428 5.39 -0.23 -3.22
CA PRO A 428 4.59 -0.65 -4.37
C PRO A 428 5.03 -2.00 -4.99
N ILE A 429 6.33 -2.31 -5.01
CA ILE A 429 6.85 -3.49 -5.73
C ILE A 429 6.44 -4.78 -5.03
N THR A 430 6.33 -4.77 -3.70
CA THR A 430 5.97 -5.98 -2.94
C THR A 430 4.53 -6.42 -3.23
N TRP A 431 3.61 -5.47 -3.41
CA TRP A 431 2.25 -5.74 -3.87
C TRP A 431 2.22 -6.24 -5.32
N LEU A 432 3.01 -5.62 -6.20
CA LEU A 432 3.12 -6.03 -7.60
C LEU A 432 3.65 -7.45 -7.72
N LEU A 433 4.80 -7.74 -7.11
CA LEU A 433 5.46 -9.05 -7.15
C LEU A 433 4.58 -10.14 -6.56
N MET A 434 3.83 -9.85 -5.49
CA MET A 434 2.83 -10.79 -4.96
C MET A 434 1.82 -11.20 -6.04
N SER A 435 1.36 -10.27 -6.88
CA SER A 435 0.43 -10.58 -7.97
C SER A 435 1.08 -11.29 -9.17
N GLU A 436 2.39 -11.12 -9.37
CA GLU A 436 3.14 -11.70 -10.50
C GLU A 436 3.68 -13.10 -10.21
N ILE A 437 4.21 -13.36 -9.01
CA ILE A 437 4.83 -14.64 -8.66
C ILE A 437 3.82 -15.68 -8.18
N LEU A 438 2.65 -15.25 -7.68
CA LEU A 438 1.67 -16.19 -7.16
C LEU A 438 0.98 -16.97 -8.30
N PRO A 439 0.95 -18.31 -8.18
CA PRO A 439 0.39 -19.20 -9.19
C PRO A 439 -1.11 -18.95 -9.35
N LEU A 440 -1.58 -18.86 -10.60
CA LEU A 440 -2.95 -18.44 -10.92
C LEU A 440 -4.02 -19.25 -10.18
N LYS A 441 -3.79 -20.56 -9.99
CA LYS A 441 -4.73 -21.44 -9.30
C LYS A 441 -4.91 -21.10 -7.82
N ALA A 442 -3.83 -20.82 -7.09
CA ALA A 442 -3.84 -20.57 -5.65
C ALA A 442 -3.77 -19.07 -5.28
N ARG A 443 -3.72 -18.19 -6.28
CA ARG A 443 -3.50 -16.74 -6.12
C ARG A 443 -4.45 -16.10 -5.11
N GLY A 444 -5.73 -16.49 -5.12
CA GLY A 444 -6.72 -16.02 -4.15
C GLY A 444 -6.25 -16.30 -2.73
N VAL A 445 -6.30 -17.57 -2.30
CA VAL A 445 -5.94 -17.99 -0.93
C VAL A 445 -4.54 -17.52 -0.52
N ALA A 446 -3.54 -17.68 -1.39
CA ALA A 446 -2.17 -17.29 -1.10
C ALA A 446 -1.99 -15.79 -0.86
N SER A 447 -2.67 -14.95 -1.66
CA SER A 447 -2.65 -13.50 -1.48
C SER A 447 -3.25 -13.10 -0.12
N GLY A 448 -4.29 -13.79 0.33
CA GLY A 448 -4.91 -13.51 1.64
C GLY A 448 -4.00 -13.84 2.79
N LEU A 449 -3.35 -15.01 2.74
CA LEU A 449 -2.35 -15.39 3.72
C LEU A 449 -1.23 -14.34 3.80
N CYS A 450 -0.72 -13.86 2.66
CA CYS A 450 0.30 -12.81 2.61
C CYS A 450 -0.18 -11.48 3.22
N VAL A 451 -1.45 -11.13 2.99
CA VAL A 451 -2.09 -9.92 3.56
C VAL A 451 -2.23 -10.06 5.08
N VAL A 452 -2.67 -11.22 5.57
CA VAL A 452 -2.78 -11.51 7.02
C VAL A 452 -1.43 -11.42 7.70
N VAL A 453 -0.42 -12.09 7.16
CA VAL A 453 0.95 -12.05 7.70
C VAL A 453 1.41 -10.59 7.79
N SER A 454 1.22 -9.81 6.72
CA SER A 454 1.58 -8.40 6.72
C SER A 454 0.89 -7.61 7.82
N TRP A 455 -0.43 -7.65 7.89
CA TRP A 455 -1.19 -6.82 8.84
C TRP A 455 -1.04 -7.26 10.30
N LEU A 456 -0.87 -8.56 10.56
CA LEU A 456 -0.54 -9.07 11.89
C LEU A 456 0.87 -8.65 12.32
N THR A 457 1.87 -8.69 11.42
CA THR A 457 3.20 -8.15 11.72
C THR A 457 3.14 -6.66 12.00
N ALA A 458 2.36 -5.90 11.22
CA ALA A 458 2.15 -4.47 11.44
C ALA A 458 1.46 -4.20 12.79
N PHE A 459 0.46 -4.99 13.17
CA PHE A 459 -0.19 -4.92 14.49
C PHE A 459 0.82 -5.11 15.61
N THR A 460 1.52 -6.25 15.61
CA THR A 460 2.50 -6.59 16.64
C THR A 460 3.56 -5.50 16.76
N LEU A 461 4.16 -5.08 15.66
CA LEU A 461 5.22 -4.08 15.69
C LEU A 461 4.72 -2.72 16.19
N THR A 462 3.52 -2.29 15.77
CA THR A 462 2.93 -1.00 16.20
C THR A 462 2.51 -1.02 17.66
N GLN A 463 2.05 -2.17 18.15
CA GLN A 463 1.65 -2.37 19.55
C GLN A 463 2.85 -2.33 20.50
N PHE A 464 3.98 -2.93 20.11
CA PHE A 464 5.19 -2.97 20.95
C PHE A 464 6.10 -1.76 20.77
N PHE A 465 5.90 -0.93 19.74
CA PHE A 465 6.76 0.22 19.45
C PHE A 465 6.90 1.17 20.65
N LEU A 466 5.80 1.79 21.09
CA LEU A 466 5.86 2.76 22.19
C LEU A 466 6.37 2.17 23.52
N PRO A 467 5.93 0.97 23.96
CA PRO A 467 6.50 0.32 25.14
C PRO A 467 8.02 0.12 25.06
N VAL A 468 8.54 -0.34 23.91
CA VAL A 468 9.98 -0.52 23.70
C VAL A 468 10.71 0.83 23.72
N VAL A 469 10.15 1.86 23.08
CA VAL A 469 10.74 3.21 23.11
C VAL A 469 10.80 3.76 24.54
N ASN A 470 9.76 3.53 25.34
CA ASN A 470 9.73 4.00 26.73
C ASN A 470 10.69 3.23 27.65
N ALA A 471 10.93 1.94 27.40
CA ALA A 471 11.80 1.10 28.22
C ALA A 471 13.28 1.17 27.82
N PHE A 472 13.58 1.24 26.52
CA PHE A 472 14.92 1.09 25.97
C PHE A 472 15.39 2.28 25.12
N GLY A 473 14.58 3.33 25.00
CA GLY A 473 14.90 4.48 24.16
C GLY A 473 14.49 4.29 22.70
N LEU A 474 14.53 5.40 21.94
CA LEU A 474 14.11 5.44 20.54
C LEU A 474 15.16 4.82 19.60
N GLU A 475 16.42 4.75 20.04
CA GLU A 475 17.54 4.17 19.32
C GLU A 475 17.35 2.67 19.02
N VAL A 476 16.78 1.91 19.96
CA VAL A 476 16.65 0.45 19.83
C VAL A 476 15.72 0.06 18.67
N PRO A 477 14.50 0.61 18.54
CA PRO A 477 13.66 0.36 17.36
C PRO A 477 14.31 0.73 16.03
N PHE A 478 14.98 1.88 15.93
CA PHE A 478 15.60 2.29 14.67
C PHE A 478 16.81 1.43 14.27
N LEU A 479 17.64 1.02 15.23
CA LEU A 479 18.72 0.05 14.98
C LEU A 479 18.16 -1.33 14.60
N PHE A 480 17.09 -1.77 15.26
CA PHE A 480 16.38 -2.98 14.86
C PHE A 480 15.87 -2.88 13.41
N PHE A 481 15.23 -1.78 13.02
CA PHE A 481 14.79 -1.56 11.64
C PHE A 481 15.95 -1.49 10.64
N ALA A 482 17.12 -0.99 11.04
CA ALA A 482 18.33 -1.03 10.23
C ALA A 482 18.78 -2.47 9.97
N VAL A 483 18.87 -3.32 11.02
CA VAL A 483 19.21 -4.75 10.87
C VAL A 483 18.22 -5.46 9.94
N ILE A 484 16.92 -5.21 10.09
CA ILE A 484 15.90 -5.77 9.21
C ILE A 484 16.05 -5.24 7.77
N SER A 485 16.41 -3.98 7.58
CA SER A 485 16.69 -3.41 6.25
C SER A 485 17.91 -4.05 5.58
N ALA A 486 18.94 -4.45 6.34
CA ALA A 486 20.03 -5.27 5.81
C ALA A 486 19.56 -6.69 5.44
N GLY A 487 18.70 -7.30 6.26
CA GLY A 487 18.04 -8.57 5.94
C GLY A 487 17.20 -8.48 4.65
N ASN A 488 16.54 -7.35 4.42
CA ASN A 488 15.78 -7.07 3.20
C ASN A 488 16.66 -7.06 1.94
N ILE A 489 17.86 -6.48 2.03
CA ILE A 489 18.87 -6.51 0.95
C ILE A 489 19.25 -7.96 0.64
N LEU A 490 19.60 -8.75 1.67
CA LEU A 490 20.01 -10.14 1.52
C LEU A 490 18.89 -11.00 0.93
N PHE A 491 17.67 -10.87 1.45
CA PHE A 491 16.49 -11.58 0.96
C PHE A 491 16.18 -11.24 -0.51
N THR A 492 16.29 -9.97 -0.88
CA THR A 492 16.11 -9.53 -2.28
C THR A 492 17.15 -10.15 -3.21
N GLY A 493 18.41 -10.23 -2.77
CA GLY A 493 19.47 -10.87 -3.53
C GLY A 493 19.25 -12.36 -3.75
N CYS A 494 18.97 -13.09 -2.68
CA CYS A 494 18.94 -14.55 -2.67
C CYS A 494 17.61 -15.15 -3.13
N CYS A 495 16.48 -14.53 -2.79
CA CYS A 495 15.16 -15.16 -2.91
C CYS A 495 14.27 -14.54 -3.99
N VAL A 496 14.40 -13.24 -4.25
CA VAL A 496 13.50 -12.53 -5.18
C VAL A 496 13.98 -12.69 -6.63
N PRO A 497 13.15 -13.25 -7.54
CA PRO A 497 13.45 -13.32 -8.96
C PRO A 497 13.19 -11.97 -9.65
N GLU A 498 13.87 -11.70 -10.77
CA GLU A 498 13.52 -10.57 -11.62
C GLU A 498 12.32 -10.93 -12.51
N THR A 499 11.27 -10.12 -12.46
CA THR A 499 10.02 -10.35 -13.21
C THR A 499 9.87 -9.43 -14.42
N LYS A 500 10.73 -8.41 -14.57
CA LYS A 500 10.65 -7.47 -15.69
C LYS A 500 10.70 -8.19 -17.05
N GLY A 501 9.69 -7.93 -17.88
CA GLY A 501 9.62 -8.40 -19.26
C GLY A 501 9.39 -9.91 -19.42
N ARG A 502 8.98 -10.61 -18.36
CA ARG A 502 8.67 -12.04 -18.38
C ARG A 502 7.17 -12.26 -18.39
N SER A 503 6.70 -13.26 -19.14
CA SER A 503 5.30 -13.68 -19.09
C SER A 503 5.01 -14.44 -17.79
N LEU A 504 3.74 -14.43 -17.35
CA LEU A 504 3.34 -15.17 -16.14
C LEU A 504 3.64 -16.67 -16.27
N GLU A 505 3.48 -17.21 -17.47
CA GLU A 505 3.77 -18.62 -17.79
C GLU A 505 5.27 -18.94 -17.73
N GLN A 506 6.14 -17.98 -18.08
CA GLN A 506 7.60 -18.13 -17.96
C GLN A 506 8.04 -18.12 -16.49
N ILE A 507 7.44 -17.26 -15.67
CA ILE A 507 7.67 -17.21 -14.21
C ILE A 507 7.15 -18.51 -13.58
N GLU A 508 6.01 -19.00 -14.04
CA GLU A 508 5.44 -20.28 -13.61
C GLU A 508 6.38 -21.45 -13.94
N ALA A 509 6.90 -21.49 -15.17
CA ALA A 509 7.87 -22.49 -15.61
C ALA A 509 9.20 -22.41 -14.84
N PHE A 510 9.63 -21.22 -14.42
CA PHE A 510 10.83 -21.04 -13.57
C PHE A 510 10.69 -21.77 -12.23
N PHE A 511 9.56 -21.58 -11.53
CA PHE A 511 9.31 -22.27 -10.26
C PHE A 511 9.09 -23.77 -10.43
N ARG A 512 8.62 -24.20 -11.60
CA ARG A 512 8.38 -25.62 -11.91
C ARG A 512 9.65 -26.40 -12.26
N THR A 513 10.61 -25.76 -12.94
CA THR A 513 11.82 -26.42 -13.45
C THR A 513 13.04 -26.27 -12.53
N GLY A 514 13.01 -25.33 -11.58
CA GLY A 514 14.08 -25.15 -10.59
C GLY A 514 15.45 -24.74 -11.16
N ARG A 515 15.56 -24.46 -12.46
CA ARG A 515 16.82 -24.09 -13.11
C ARG A 515 17.22 -22.66 -12.73
N ARG A 516 18.34 -22.55 -12.00
CA ARG A 516 18.99 -21.28 -11.60
C ARG A 516 19.53 -20.43 -12.77
N SER A 517 19.45 -20.88 -14.02
CA SER A 517 20.04 -20.17 -15.17
C SER A 517 19.33 -18.84 -15.51
N PHE A 518 18.21 -18.53 -14.85
CA PHE A 518 17.47 -17.28 -15.01
C PHE A 518 17.81 -16.19 -13.97
N LEU A 519 18.79 -16.44 -13.09
CA LEU A 519 19.22 -15.51 -12.04
C LEU A 519 20.30 -14.50 -12.48
N ARG A 520 20.69 -14.47 -13.76
CA ARG A 520 21.62 -13.48 -14.31
C ARG A 520 20.88 -12.39 -15.07
#